data_AF-A0A848EAI2-F1
#
_entry.id   AF-A0A848EAI2-F1
#
_cell.length_a   1.000
_cell.length_b   1.000
_cell.length_c   1.000
_cell.angle_alpha   90.00
_cell.angle_beta   90.00
_cell.angle_gamma   90.00
#
_symmetry.space_group_name_H-M   'P 1'
#
loop_
_entity.id
_entity.type
_entity.pdbx_description
1 polymer ?
#
loop_
_entity_poly.entity_id
_entity_poly.type
_entity_poly.pdbx_seq_one_letter_code
_entity_poly.pdbx_strand_id
1 'polypeptide(L)'
;MIRRLLITALLALPLPAFAQTGPSFDCSRARAWDERSICASGDLAALDRQIAAAWRTVTGRASEEERARLQADQRAWLTQRRACQGPVEREAVSCLRRSMQARARDLDALAQGGGASASASALPSAKPAAAPVPPPAALRATDCAAPAGWAQQRICAVPGMRALDAAVVQDVQTARARFALDPAVRAEIEASVVRYLSDREACQRAAGRVPVDCLQETMEDMQAALRRRMAVASATTRVP
;
A
#
# COMPACT_ATOMS: atom_id res chain seq x y z
N MET A 1 14.43 -60.60 -37.18
CA MET A 1 13.45 -59.58 -37.60
C MET A 1 13.13 -58.72 -36.38
N ILE A 2 13.33 -57.40 -36.49
CA ILE A 2 13.50 -56.44 -35.39
C ILE A 2 12.16 -56.08 -34.74
N ARG A 3 12.01 -56.31 -33.43
CA ARG A 3 10.85 -55.90 -32.62
C ARG A 3 11.11 -54.51 -32.05
N ARG A 4 10.52 -53.48 -32.69
CA ARG A 4 10.62 -52.09 -32.25
C ARG A 4 9.87 -51.90 -30.92
N LEU A 5 10.60 -51.72 -29.83
CA LEU A 5 10.06 -51.26 -28.55
C LEU A 5 9.94 -49.73 -28.61
N LEU A 6 8.71 -49.23 -28.69
CA LEU A 6 8.39 -47.81 -28.57
C LEU A 6 8.43 -47.44 -27.07
N ILE A 7 9.45 -46.71 -26.66
CA ILE A 7 9.55 -46.11 -25.31
C ILE A 7 8.79 -44.78 -25.37
N THR A 8 7.55 -44.77 -24.89
CA THR A 8 6.78 -43.55 -24.66
C THR A 8 7.34 -42.86 -23.42
N ALA A 9 8.22 -41.89 -23.62
CA ALA A 9 8.68 -41.00 -22.56
C ALA A 9 7.50 -40.11 -22.12
N LEU A 10 6.92 -40.43 -20.95
CA LEU A 10 5.91 -39.61 -20.30
C LEU A 10 6.59 -38.33 -19.78
N LEU A 11 6.54 -37.24 -20.55
CA LEU A 11 6.95 -35.92 -20.09
C LEU A 11 6.02 -35.51 -18.93
N ALA A 12 6.52 -35.57 -17.70
CA ALA A 12 5.87 -34.97 -16.55
C ALA A 12 5.93 -33.45 -16.69
N LEU A 13 4.88 -32.85 -17.26
CA LEU A 13 4.73 -31.40 -17.31
C LEU A 13 4.46 -30.88 -15.88
N PRO A 14 5.24 -29.92 -15.36
CA PRO A 14 4.95 -29.32 -14.07
C PRO A 14 3.63 -28.55 -14.17
N LEU A 15 2.64 -28.97 -13.39
CA LEU A 15 1.38 -28.23 -13.24
C LEU A 15 1.67 -26.87 -12.59
N PRO A 16 1.21 -25.75 -13.15
CA PRO A 16 1.32 -24.46 -12.49
C PRO A 16 0.54 -24.53 -11.17
N ALA A 17 1.20 -24.19 -10.06
CA ALA A 17 0.54 -24.03 -8.78
C ALA A 17 -0.54 -22.94 -8.93
N PHE A 18 -1.81 -23.33 -8.89
CA PHE A 18 -2.91 -22.39 -8.89
C PHE A 18 -2.79 -21.54 -7.62
N ALA A 19 -2.52 -20.25 -7.80
CA ALA A 19 -2.58 -19.28 -6.71
C ALA A 19 -3.96 -19.36 -6.06
N GLN A 20 -4.01 -19.38 -4.72
CA GLN A 20 -5.26 -19.41 -3.97
C GLN A 20 -6.17 -18.26 -4.45
N THR A 21 -7.29 -18.59 -5.08
CA THR A 21 -8.16 -17.62 -5.75
C THR A 21 -9.10 -16.87 -4.80
N GLY A 22 -9.22 -17.32 -3.55
CA GLY A 22 -10.11 -16.75 -2.54
C GLY A 22 -9.41 -16.27 -1.27
N PRO A 23 -10.14 -15.60 -0.36
CA PRO A 23 -9.63 -15.15 0.93
C PRO A 23 -9.28 -16.33 1.86
N SER A 24 -8.82 -16.04 3.08
CA SER A 24 -8.49 -17.05 4.09
C SER A 24 -9.71 -17.75 4.70
N PHE A 25 -10.92 -17.35 4.31
CA PHE A 25 -12.19 -17.93 4.74
C PHE A 25 -13.03 -18.43 3.56
N ASP A 26 -14.01 -19.28 3.85
CA ASP A 26 -14.92 -19.83 2.86
C ASP A 26 -15.97 -18.79 2.43
N CYS A 27 -15.88 -18.34 1.18
CA CYS A 27 -16.80 -17.37 0.60
C CYS A 27 -18.26 -17.82 0.56
N SER A 28 -18.54 -19.13 0.58
CA SER A 28 -19.92 -19.63 0.68
C SER A 28 -20.58 -19.28 2.02
N ARG A 29 -19.76 -18.94 3.03
CA ARG A 29 -20.20 -18.57 4.38
C ARG A 29 -20.22 -17.06 4.62
N ALA A 30 -19.84 -16.25 3.64
CA ALA A 30 -19.80 -14.79 3.74
C ALA A 30 -21.22 -14.21 3.93
N ARG A 31 -21.46 -13.52 5.05
CA ARG A 31 -22.77 -12.92 5.37
C ARG A 31 -22.71 -11.41 5.50
N ALA A 32 -21.58 -10.86 5.89
CA ALA A 32 -21.42 -9.42 6.03
C ALA A 32 -21.01 -8.77 4.68
N TRP A 33 -21.26 -7.46 4.54
CA TRP A 33 -20.91 -6.71 3.33
C TRP A 33 -19.40 -6.77 3.06
N ASP A 34 -18.57 -6.56 4.09
CA ASP A 34 -17.12 -6.60 4.00
C ASP A 34 -16.61 -7.99 3.57
N GLU A 35 -17.18 -9.07 4.11
CA GLU A 35 -16.85 -10.45 3.73
C GLU A 35 -17.16 -10.73 2.25
N ARG A 36 -18.32 -10.29 1.77
CA ARG A 36 -18.69 -10.42 0.34
C ARG A 36 -17.78 -9.59 -0.55
N SER A 37 -17.46 -8.35 -0.15
CA SER A 37 -16.55 -7.47 -0.88
C SER A 37 -15.14 -8.06 -0.97
N ILE A 38 -14.66 -8.69 0.11
CA ILE A 38 -13.39 -9.42 0.12
C ILE A 38 -13.44 -10.62 -0.85
N CYS A 39 -14.53 -11.38 -0.85
CA CYS A 39 -14.71 -12.52 -1.77
C CYS A 39 -14.79 -12.12 -3.24
N ALA A 40 -15.34 -10.95 -3.55
CA ALA A 40 -15.50 -10.46 -4.91
C ALA A 40 -14.26 -9.76 -5.48
N SER A 41 -13.23 -9.52 -4.67
CA SER A 41 -12.02 -8.77 -5.05
C SER A 41 -10.76 -9.58 -4.79
N GLY A 42 -9.99 -9.87 -5.85
CA GLY A 42 -8.72 -10.60 -5.73
C GLY A 42 -7.70 -9.91 -4.81
N ASP A 43 -7.65 -8.57 -4.84
CA ASP A 43 -6.71 -7.78 -4.03
C ASP A 43 -7.11 -7.80 -2.54
N LEU A 44 -8.41 -7.63 -2.24
CA LEU A 44 -8.90 -7.75 -0.87
C LEU A 44 -8.75 -9.17 -0.33
N ALA A 45 -8.95 -10.19 -1.18
CA ALA A 45 -8.69 -11.58 -0.83
C ALA A 45 -7.21 -11.83 -0.52
N ALA A 46 -6.29 -11.21 -1.27
CA ALA A 46 -4.85 -11.29 -0.99
C ALA A 46 -4.48 -10.65 0.35
N LEU A 47 -5.02 -9.46 0.64
CA LEU A 47 -4.85 -8.79 1.95
C LEU A 47 -5.41 -9.64 3.10
N ASP A 48 -6.57 -10.26 2.92
CA ASP A 48 -7.16 -11.15 3.94
C ASP A 48 -6.22 -12.34 4.25
N ARG A 49 -5.63 -12.97 3.22
CA ARG A 49 -4.65 -14.05 3.40
C ARG A 49 -3.38 -13.57 4.12
N GLN A 50 -2.88 -12.38 3.78
CA GLN A 50 -1.72 -11.79 4.45
C GLN A 50 -2.00 -11.56 5.94
N ILE A 51 -3.14 -10.94 6.27
CA ILE A 51 -3.58 -10.72 7.65
C ILE A 51 -3.68 -12.06 8.39
N ALA A 52 -4.29 -13.09 7.78
CA ALA A 52 -4.43 -14.40 8.40
C ALA A 52 -3.10 -15.12 8.62
N ALA A 53 -2.12 -14.95 7.73
CA ALA A 53 -0.77 -15.47 7.90
C ALA A 53 -0.05 -14.78 9.05
N ALA A 54 -0.02 -13.43 9.06
CA ALA A 54 0.60 -12.64 10.11
C ALA A 54 -0.04 -12.91 11.48
N TRP A 55 -1.37 -12.99 11.53
CA TRP A 55 -2.15 -13.33 12.72
C TRP A 55 -1.72 -14.67 13.34
N ARG A 56 -1.58 -15.73 12.50
CA ARG A 56 -1.10 -17.04 12.97
C ARG A 56 0.31 -16.95 13.54
N THR A 57 1.21 -16.22 12.89
CA THR A 57 2.58 -16.02 13.38
C THR A 57 2.59 -15.32 14.73
N VAL A 58 1.88 -14.19 14.87
CA VAL A 58 1.92 -13.42 16.13
C VAL A 58 1.27 -14.16 17.28
N THR A 59 0.16 -14.86 17.05
CA THR A 59 -0.55 -15.60 18.12
C THR A 59 0.13 -16.91 18.49
N GLY A 60 0.84 -17.55 17.56
CA GLY A 60 1.58 -18.78 17.79
C GLY A 60 2.76 -18.61 18.74
N ARG A 61 3.39 -17.42 18.76
CA ARG A 61 4.52 -17.08 19.64
C ARG A 61 4.12 -16.26 20.89
N ALA A 62 2.89 -15.77 20.95
CA ALA A 62 2.42 -14.95 22.06
C ALA A 62 2.23 -15.80 23.34
N SER A 63 2.53 -15.21 24.50
CA SER A 63 2.07 -15.71 25.78
C SER A 63 0.54 -15.71 25.86
N GLU A 64 -0.03 -16.38 26.86
CA GLU A 64 -1.48 -16.45 27.02
C GLU A 64 -2.12 -15.05 27.20
N GLU A 65 -1.50 -14.21 28.02
CA GLU A 65 -1.96 -12.83 28.26
C GLU A 65 -1.89 -11.98 26.98
N GLU A 66 -0.78 -12.04 26.25
CA GLU A 66 -0.62 -11.34 24.97
C GLU A 66 -1.62 -11.85 23.93
N ARG A 67 -1.85 -13.16 23.86
CA ARG A 67 -2.82 -13.76 22.96
C ARG A 67 -4.24 -13.27 23.27
N ALA A 68 -4.61 -13.16 24.53
CA ALA A 68 -5.92 -12.62 24.93
C ALA A 68 -6.09 -11.16 24.48
N ARG A 69 -5.06 -10.32 24.66
CA ARG A 69 -5.04 -8.92 24.17
C ARG A 69 -5.15 -8.85 22.66
N LEU A 70 -4.31 -9.58 21.94
CA LEU A 70 -4.33 -9.66 20.48
C LEU A 70 -5.72 -10.06 19.98
N GLN A 71 -6.37 -11.04 20.61
CA GLN A 71 -7.70 -11.51 20.22
C GLN A 71 -8.77 -10.44 20.44
N ALA A 72 -8.70 -9.69 21.54
CA ALA A 72 -9.59 -8.56 21.78
C ALA A 72 -9.42 -7.50 20.69
N ASP A 73 -8.17 -7.13 20.37
CA ASP A 73 -7.85 -6.16 19.33
C ASP A 73 -8.33 -6.62 17.94
N GLN A 74 -8.11 -7.90 17.61
CA GLN A 74 -8.56 -8.47 16.34
C GLN A 74 -10.09 -8.43 16.23
N ARG A 75 -10.83 -8.73 17.30
CA ARG A 75 -12.30 -8.63 17.32
C ARG A 75 -12.76 -7.17 17.15
N ALA A 76 -12.12 -6.24 17.86
CA ALA A 76 -12.42 -4.81 17.73
C ALA A 76 -12.19 -4.33 16.29
N TRP A 77 -11.07 -4.72 15.69
CA TRP A 77 -10.77 -4.40 14.29
C TRP A 77 -11.81 -5.00 13.32
N LEU A 78 -12.25 -6.25 13.51
CA LEU A 78 -13.30 -6.84 12.65
C LEU A 78 -14.61 -6.04 12.70
N THR A 79 -14.96 -5.49 13.87
CA THR A 79 -16.11 -4.57 14.00
C THR A 79 -15.88 -3.26 13.23
N GLN A 80 -14.69 -2.65 13.36
CA GLN A 80 -14.34 -1.43 12.62
C GLN A 80 -14.33 -1.65 11.10
N ARG A 81 -13.80 -2.79 10.65
CA ARG A 81 -13.77 -3.19 9.23
C ARG A 81 -15.20 -3.26 8.66
N ARG A 82 -16.13 -3.86 9.40
CA ARG A 82 -17.56 -3.93 9.02
C ARG A 82 -18.21 -2.55 8.93
N ALA A 83 -17.80 -1.62 9.79
CA ALA A 83 -18.31 -0.26 9.80
C ALA A 83 -17.90 0.57 8.56
N CYS A 84 -17.03 0.06 7.69
CA CYS A 84 -16.74 0.70 6.41
C CYS A 84 -17.93 0.69 5.44
N GLN A 85 -18.96 -0.14 5.66
CA GLN A 85 -20.15 -0.12 4.84
C GLN A 85 -20.81 1.27 4.88
N GLY A 86 -21.17 1.80 3.71
CA GLY A 86 -21.76 3.13 3.59
C GLY A 86 -22.63 3.28 2.33
N PRO A 87 -23.28 4.44 2.15
CA PRO A 87 -24.21 4.68 1.04
C PRO A 87 -23.51 4.79 -0.32
N VAL A 88 -22.21 5.07 -0.35
CA VAL A 88 -21.40 5.21 -1.57
C VAL A 88 -20.42 4.04 -1.66
N GLU A 89 -20.68 3.10 -2.55
CA GLU A 89 -19.91 1.84 -2.68
C GLU A 89 -18.41 2.08 -2.86
N ARG A 90 -18.01 3.05 -3.69
CA ARG A 90 -16.59 3.37 -3.91
C ARG A 90 -15.88 3.83 -2.65
N GLU A 91 -16.55 4.62 -1.82
CA GLU A 91 -15.98 5.11 -0.54
C GLU A 91 -15.91 3.98 0.48
N ALA A 92 -16.94 3.13 0.53
CA ALA A 92 -16.99 1.97 1.40
C ALA A 92 -15.85 0.98 1.08
N VAL A 93 -15.66 0.63 -0.20
CA VAL A 93 -14.55 -0.24 -0.65
C VAL A 93 -13.19 0.41 -0.36
N SER A 94 -13.06 1.73 -0.52
CA SER A 94 -11.83 2.45 -0.20
C SER A 94 -11.52 2.43 1.31
N CYS A 95 -12.54 2.57 2.16
CA CYS A 95 -12.41 2.40 3.61
C CYS A 95 -11.95 0.97 3.95
N LEU A 96 -12.62 -0.04 3.37
CA LEU A 96 -12.32 -1.44 3.61
C LEU A 96 -10.86 -1.77 3.25
N ARG A 97 -10.40 -1.35 2.07
CA ARG A 97 -9.01 -1.54 1.63
C ARG A 97 -8.02 -0.93 2.62
N ARG A 98 -8.21 0.35 3.00
CA ARG A 98 -7.31 1.03 3.95
C ARG A 98 -7.28 0.34 5.32
N SER A 99 -8.45 -0.08 5.82
CA SER A 99 -8.55 -0.80 7.10
C SER A 99 -7.78 -2.13 7.06
N MET A 100 -7.88 -2.87 5.96
CA MET A 100 -7.17 -4.14 5.78
C MET A 100 -5.66 -3.94 5.60
N GLN A 101 -5.22 -2.97 4.78
CA GLN A 101 -3.80 -2.64 4.62
C GLN A 101 -3.16 -2.19 5.94
N ALA A 102 -3.85 -1.38 6.74
CA ALA A 102 -3.36 -0.96 8.05
C ALA A 102 -3.18 -2.18 8.97
N ARG A 103 -4.18 -3.06 9.05
CA ARG A 103 -4.10 -4.26 9.89
C ARG A 103 -3.00 -5.23 9.45
N ALA A 104 -2.83 -5.41 8.14
CA ALA A 104 -1.76 -6.23 7.60
C ALA A 104 -0.39 -5.70 8.08
N ARG A 105 -0.15 -4.39 7.94
CA ARG A 105 1.07 -3.73 8.41
C ARG A 105 1.29 -3.88 9.91
N ASP A 106 0.26 -3.67 10.73
CA ASP A 106 0.38 -3.79 12.19
C ASP A 106 0.78 -5.22 12.61
N LEU A 107 0.11 -6.23 12.04
CA LEU A 107 0.39 -7.63 12.36
C LEU A 107 1.74 -8.10 11.79
N ASP A 108 2.14 -7.61 10.62
CA ASP A 108 3.45 -7.92 10.04
C ASP A 108 4.59 -7.31 10.88
N ALA A 109 4.43 -6.07 11.34
CA ALA A 109 5.40 -5.42 12.21
C ALA A 109 5.55 -6.19 13.53
N LEU A 110 4.43 -6.60 14.13
CA LEU A 110 4.46 -7.49 15.27
C LEU A 110 5.18 -8.79 14.90
N ALA A 111 4.77 -9.50 13.85
CA ALA A 111 5.34 -10.79 13.42
C ALA A 111 6.87 -10.75 13.23
N GLN A 112 7.41 -9.61 12.79
CA GLN A 112 8.85 -9.39 12.61
C GLN A 112 9.56 -9.01 13.93
N GLY A 113 8.89 -8.31 14.85
CA GLY A 113 9.47 -7.81 16.11
C GLY A 113 9.69 -8.82 17.24
N GLY A 114 9.57 -10.14 16.98
CA GLY A 114 9.70 -11.20 17.98
C GLY A 114 11.14 -11.65 18.27
N GLY A 115 12.13 -10.84 17.90
CA GLY A 115 13.55 -11.25 17.92
C GLY A 115 14.55 -10.11 18.06
N ALA A 116 14.19 -8.97 18.68
CA ALA A 116 15.16 -7.91 18.96
C ALA A 116 14.94 -7.25 20.32
N SER A 117 15.65 -7.76 21.32
CA SER A 117 16.13 -6.96 22.44
C SER A 117 17.52 -6.43 22.06
N ALA A 118 17.63 -5.15 21.75
CA ALA A 118 18.82 -4.34 21.99
C ALA A 118 18.52 -2.85 21.81
N SER A 119 18.75 -2.09 22.88
CA SER A 119 18.78 -0.62 22.92
C SER A 119 19.75 -0.02 21.90
N ALA A 120 19.39 1.15 21.38
CA ALA A 120 20.36 2.21 21.16
C ALA A 120 19.67 3.58 21.25
N SER A 121 19.86 4.25 22.38
CA SER A 121 19.85 5.71 22.45
C SER A 121 20.96 6.25 21.55
N ALA A 122 20.62 7.12 20.61
CA ALA A 122 21.53 8.16 20.12
C ALA A 122 20.77 9.22 19.33
N LEU A 123 20.69 10.42 19.89
CA LEU A 123 20.64 11.72 19.20
C LEU A 123 21.43 12.69 20.13
N PRO A 124 22.06 13.76 19.60
CA PRO A 124 21.43 14.65 18.64
C PRO A 124 22.24 15.05 17.39
N SER A 125 21.47 15.29 16.33
CA SER A 125 21.54 16.37 15.34
C SER A 125 22.90 16.89 14.89
N ALA A 126 23.24 16.59 13.64
CA ALA A 126 23.93 17.51 12.74
C ALA A 126 23.00 17.83 11.56
N LYS A 127 22.65 19.11 11.39
CA LYS A 127 21.88 19.64 10.25
C LYS A 127 22.75 19.53 8.99
N PRO A 128 22.37 18.80 7.93
CA PRO A 128 23.09 18.86 6.68
C PRO A 128 22.99 20.27 6.09
N ALA A 129 24.11 20.80 5.61
CA ALA A 129 24.12 22.00 4.79
C ALA A 129 23.21 21.82 3.57
N ALA A 130 22.50 22.87 3.18
CA ALA A 130 21.56 22.84 2.08
C ALA A 130 22.31 22.50 0.78
N ALA A 131 22.09 21.28 0.28
CA ALA A 131 22.45 20.94 -1.10
C ALA A 131 21.70 21.89 -2.05
N PRO A 132 22.26 22.21 -3.23
CA PRO A 132 21.56 22.99 -4.24
C PRO A 132 20.20 22.34 -4.53
N VAL A 133 19.14 23.16 -4.49
CA VAL A 133 17.77 22.72 -4.75
C VAL A 133 17.76 22.09 -6.15
N PRO A 134 17.40 20.80 -6.30
CA PRO A 134 17.31 20.19 -7.63
C PRO A 134 16.27 20.97 -8.46
N PRO A 135 16.46 21.09 -9.79
CA PRO A 135 15.46 21.72 -10.65
C PRO A 135 14.10 21.04 -10.42
N PRO A 136 12.98 21.79 -10.47
CA PRO A 136 11.68 21.26 -10.11
C PRO A 136 11.38 20.04 -10.97
N ALA A 137 11.11 18.92 -10.32
CA ALA A 137 10.76 17.70 -11.03
C ALA A 137 9.48 17.96 -11.83
N ALA A 138 9.51 17.72 -13.15
CA ALA A 138 8.37 17.97 -14.03
C ALA A 138 7.27 16.91 -13.80
N LEU A 139 6.56 17.00 -12.68
CA LEU A 139 5.39 16.19 -12.40
C LEU A 139 4.17 16.77 -13.13
N ARG A 140 3.57 15.96 -14.00
CA ARG A 140 2.33 16.25 -14.74
C ARG A 140 1.42 15.03 -14.68
N ALA A 141 0.12 15.26 -14.85
CA ALA A 141 -0.84 14.16 -15.00
C ALA A 141 -0.49 13.32 -16.22
N THR A 142 -0.65 12.01 -16.09
CA THR A 142 -0.30 11.02 -17.10
C THR A 142 -1.19 11.22 -18.34
N ASP A 143 -0.55 11.39 -19.50
CA ASP A 143 -1.23 11.36 -20.79
C ASP A 143 -1.48 9.90 -21.21
N CYS A 144 -2.74 9.54 -21.36
CA CYS A 144 -3.15 8.19 -21.75
C CYS A 144 -3.28 7.99 -23.26
N ALA A 145 -2.98 9.01 -24.07
CA ALA A 145 -2.81 8.84 -25.51
C ALA A 145 -1.53 8.07 -25.84
N ALA A 146 -0.47 8.23 -25.05
CA ALA A 146 0.82 7.57 -25.24
C ALA A 146 1.54 7.30 -23.90
N PRO A 147 1.08 6.33 -23.08
CA PRO A 147 1.70 6.06 -21.78
C PRO A 147 3.09 5.41 -21.94
N ALA A 148 4.09 5.98 -21.28
CA ALA A 148 5.46 5.51 -21.24
C ALA A 148 5.84 4.95 -19.85
N GLY A 149 6.55 3.83 -19.82
CA GLY A 149 6.93 3.18 -18.57
C GLY A 149 5.77 2.44 -17.88
N TRP A 150 6.11 1.71 -16.82
CA TRP A 150 5.17 0.76 -16.22
C TRP A 150 4.06 1.48 -15.45
N ALA A 151 4.40 2.51 -14.66
CA ALA A 151 3.40 3.18 -13.84
C ALA A 151 2.35 3.91 -14.69
N GLN A 152 2.76 4.59 -15.76
CA GLN A 152 1.82 5.28 -16.66
C GLN A 152 0.87 4.29 -17.36
N GLN A 153 1.39 3.16 -17.83
CA GLN A 153 0.57 2.09 -18.41
C GLN A 153 -0.47 1.58 -17.42
N ARG A 154 -0.13 1.42 -16.13
CA ARG A 154 -1.08 1.00 -15.11
C ARG A 154 -2.09 2.08 -14.75
N ILE A 155 -1.66 3.34 -14.65
CA ILE A 155 -2.57 4.48 -14.38
C ILE A 155 -3.64 4.58 -15.47
N CYS A 156 -3.27 4.38 -16.73
CA CYS A 156 -4.22 4.43 -17.84
C CYS A 156 -5.12 3.19 -17.94
N ALA A 157 -4.65 2.02 -17.51
CA ALA A 157 -5.38 0.76 -17.62
C ALA A 157 -6.35 0.47 -16.46
N VAL A 158 -6.13 1.07 -15.28
CA VAL A 158 -6.88 0.73 -14.06
C VAL A 158 -7.92 1.82 -13.75
N PRO A 159 -9.21 1.47 -13.59
CA PRO A 159 -10.25 2.43 -13.23
C PRO A 159 -9.91 3.22 -11.96
N GLY A 160 -10.11 4.54 -11.99
CA GLY A 160 -9.86 5.43 -10.85
C GLY A 160 -8.41 5.94 -10.73
N MET A 161 -7.42 5.21 -11.25
CA MET A 161 -6.00 5.61 -11.11
C MET A 161 -5.67 6.92 -11.84
N ARG A 162 -6.31 7.21 -12.98
CA ARG A 162 -6.16 8.51 -13.67
C ARG A 162 -6.61 9.69 -12.81
N ALA A 163 -7.73 9.54 -12.11
CA ALA A 163 -8.25 10.59 -11.22
C ALA A 163 -7.33 10.79 -10.01
N LEU A 164 -6.80 9.68 -9.47
CA LEU A 164 -5.82 9.73 -8.38
C LEU A 164 -4.52 10.42 -8.83
N ASP A 165 -4.02 10.14 -10.03
CA ASP A 165 -2.80 10.76 -10.58
C ASP A 165 -2.99 12.26 -10.77
N ALA A 166 -4.13 12.66 -11.34
CA ALA A 166 -4.49 14.07 -11.48
C ALA A 166 -4.58 14.77 -10.11
N ALA A 167 -5.13 14.11 -9.10
CA ALA A 167 -5.24 14.66 -7.76
C ALA A 167 -3.87 14.84 -7.08
N VAL A 168 -2.95 13.89 -7.22
CA VAL A 168 -1.56 14.04 -6.75
C VAL A 168 -0.88 15.23 -7.42
N VAL A 169 -1.03 15.36 -8.73
CA VAL A 169 -0.44 16.48 -9.49
C VAL A 169 -1.01 17.80 -9.00
N GLN A 170 -2.33 17.89 -8.83
CA GLN A 170 -2.98 19.09 -8.29
C GLN A 170 -2.47 19.43 -6.88
N ASP A 171 -2.42 18.45 -5.97
CA ASP A 171 -1.93 18.65 -4.59
C ASP A 171 -0.47 19.15 -4.57
N VAL A 172 0.38 18.62 -5.46
CA VAL A 172 1.76 19.10 -5.62
C VAL A 172 1.77 20.54 -6.12
N GLN A 173 1.01 20.89 -7.15
CA GLN A 173 0.96 22.28 -7.65
C GLN A 173 0.42 23.25 -6.60
N THR A 174 -0.59 22.86 -5.83
CA THR A 174 -1.11 23.65 -4.72
C THR A 174 -0.04 23.86 -3.63
N ALA A 175 0.65 22.80 -3.21
CA ALA A 175 1.73 22.92 -2.23
C ALA A 175 2.86 23.81 -2.74
N ARG A 176 3.26 23.62 -3.99
CA ARG A 176 4.26 24.44 -4.68
C ARG A 176 3.90 25.93 -4.65
N ALA A 177 2.68 26.28 -5.02
CA ALA A 177 2.20 27.66 -5.01
C ALA A 177 2.14 28.23 -3.58
N ARG A 178 1.63 27.45 -2.64
CA ARG A 178 1.50 27.85 -1.23
C ARG A 178 2.83 28.18 -0.57
N PHE A 179 3.86 27.38 -0.85
CA PHE A 179 5.19 27.52 -0.25
C PHE A 179 6.18 28.19 -1.21
N ALA A 180 5.70 29.00 -2.16
CA ALA A 180 6.56 29.65 -3.15
C ALA A 180 7.60 30.61 -2.52
N LEU A 181 7.30 31.20 -1.37
CA LEU A 181 8.18 32.12 -0.64
C LEU A 181 9.06 31.45 0.42
N ASP A 182 8.91 30.13 0.63
CA ASP A 182 9.71 29.36 1.58
C ASP A 182 10.62 28.37 0.81
N PRO A 183 11.88 28.75 0.53
CA PRO A 183 12.78 27.94 -0.29
C PRO A 183 13.15 26.61 0.37
N ALA A 184 13.16 26.53 1.70
CA ALA A 184 13.49 25.30 2.42
C ALA A 184 12.35 24.28 2.30
N VAL A 185 11.12 24.70 2.59
CA VAL A 185 9.93 23.84 2.42
C VAL A 185 9.74 23.47 0.94
N ARG A 186 10.04 24.41 0.01
CA ARG A 186 9.96 24.12 -1.41
C ARG A 186 10.93 23.01 -1.82
N ALA A 187 12.18 23.04 -1.34
CA ALA A 187 13.16 22.00 -1.60
C ALA A 187 12.71 20.63 -1.08
N GLU A 188 12.07 20.57 0.09
CA GLU A 188 11.51 19.32 0.63
C GLU A 188 10.36 18.77 -0.21
N ILE A 189 9.50 19.65 -0.73
CA ILE A 189 8.42 19.27 -1.64
C ILE A 189 9.01 18.66 -2.92
N GLU A 190 9.99 19.32 -3.54
CA GLU A 190 10.63 18.81 -4.76
C GLU A 190 11.34 17.47 -4.52
N ALA A 191 12.07 17.33 -3.41
CA ALA A 191 12.70 16.06 -3.02
C ALA A 191 11.65 14.94 -2.80
N SER A 192 10.48 15.29 -2.27
CA SER A 192 9.37 14.35 -2.10
C SER A 192 8.79 13.92 -3.45
N VAL A 193 8.68 14.84 -4.42
CA VAL A 193 8.22 14.53 -5.79
C VAL A 193 9.20 13.60 -6.50
N VAL A 194 10.50 13.85 -6.41
CA VAL A 194 11.54 12.97 -7.00
C VAL A 194 11.44 11.56 -6.44
N ARG A 195 11.34 11.41 -5.12
CA ARG A 195 11.17 10.11 -4.46
C ARG A 195 9.89 9.42 -4.90
N TYR A 196 8.75 10.12 -4.89
CA TYR A 196 7.48 9.58 -5.38
C TYR A 196 7.57 9.04 -6.82
N LEU A 197 8.21 9.78 -7.72
CA LEU A 197 8.40 9.36 -9.13
C LEU A 197 9.28 8.10 -9.24
N SER A 198 10.30 7.97 -8.39
CA SER A 198 11.15 6.77 -8.35
C SER A 198 10.39 5.58 -7.77
N ASP A 199 9.69 5.77 -6.66
CA ASP A 199 8.98 4.72 -5.93
C ASP A 199 7.85 4.12 -6.79
N ARG A 200 7.10 4.96 -7.52
CA ARG A 200 6.00 4.48 -8.37
C ARG A 200 6.45 3.57 -9.51
N GLU A 201 7.63 3.82 -10.10
CA GLU A 201 8.17 2.93 -11.14
C GLU A 201 8.77 1.66 -10.52
N ALA A 202 9.35 1.77 -9.31
CA ALA A 202 9.91 0.62 -8.59
C ALA A 202 8.84 -0.42 -8.21
N CYS A 203 7.57 -0.02 -8.08
CA CYS A 203 6.45 -0.93 -7.79
C CYS A 203 6.33 -2.10 -8.75
N GLN A 204 6.75 -1.97 -10.01
CA GLN A 204 6.80 -3.08 -10.97
C GLN A 204 7.59 -4.28 -10.44
N ARG A 205 8.65 -4.02 -9.67
CA ARG A 205 9.63 -5.01 -9.20
C ARG A 205 9.55 -5.22 -7.68
N ALA A 206 8.52 -4.71 -7.02
CA ALA A 206 8.37 -4.84 -5.58
C ALA A 206 8.04 -6.28 -5.18
N ALA A 207 9.02 -6.98 -4.60
CA ALA A 207 8.84 -8.36 -4.14
C ALA A 207 7.74 -8.42 -3.06
N GLY A 208 6.86 -9.43 -3.17
CA GLY A 208 5.81 -9.69 -2.17
C GLY A 208 4.64 -8.70 -2.18
N ARG A 209 4.59 -7.74 -3.13
CA ARG A 209 3.46 -6.80 -3.28
C ARG A 209 2.80 -6.96 -4.64
N VAL A 210 1.48 -6.75 -4.71
CA VAL A 210 0.78 -6.59 -5.98
C VAL A 210 1.23 -5.25 -6.58
N PRO A 211 1.83 -5.21 -7.79
CA PRO A 211 2.42 -4.00 -8.31
C PRO A 211 1.45 -2.81 -8.40
N VAL A 212 0.20 -3.05 -8.84
CA VAL A 212 -0.82 -1.99 -8.95
C VAL A 212 -1.23 -1.43 -7.59
N ASP A 213 -1.33 -2.26 -6.56
CA ASP A 213 -1.63 -1.80 -5.20
C ASP A 213 -0.49 -0.95 -4.65
N CYS A 214 0.75 -1.38 -4.83
CA CYS A 214 1.93 -0.59 -4.48
C CYS A 214 1.90 0.79 -5.15
N LEU A 215 1.52 0.84 -6.42
CA LEU A 215 1.42 2.10 -7.17
C LEU A 215 0.33 3.01 -6.59
N GLN A 216 -0.85 2.46 -6.32
CA GLN A 216 -1.94 3.22 -5.71
C GLN A 216 -1.56 3.74 -4.33
N GLU A 217 -0.97 2.91 -3.47
CA GLU A 217 -0.47 3.29 -2.13
C GLU A 217 0.54 4.44 -2.22
N THR A 218 1.49 4.36 -3.15
CA THR A 218 2.51 5.41 -3.35
C THR A 218 1.88 6.76 -3.69
N MET A 219 0.78 6.75 -4.45
CA MET A 219 0.03 7.96 -4.80
C MET A 219 -0.75 8.50 -3.59
N GLU A 220 -1.45 7.64 -2.86
CA GLU A 220 -2.22 8.01 -1.65
C GLU A 220 -1.31 8.55 -0.54
N ASP A 221 -0.14 7.95 -0.33
CA ASP A 221 0.85 8.38 0.65
C ASP A 221 1.41 9.77 0.33
N MET A 222 1.65 10.06 -0.96
CA MET A 222 2.05 11.38 -1.41
C MET A 222 0.96 12.43 -1.11
N GLN A 223 -0.31 12.13 -1.42
CA GLN A 223 -1.42 13.04 -1.08
C GLN A 223 -1.52 13.28 0.43
N ALA A 224 -1.41 12.21 1.23
CA ALA A 224 -1.48 12.31 2.68
C ALA A 224 -0.33 13.16 3.25
N ALA A 225 0.89 12.98 2.73
CA ALA A 225 2.05 13.77 3.13
C ALA A 225 1.88 15.26 2.81
N LEU A 226 1.40 15.59 1.61
CA LEU A 226 1.16 16.98 1.19
C LEU A 226 0.05 17.63 2.02
N ARG A 227 -1.06 16.93 2.26
CA ARG A 227 -2.16 17.42 3.11
C ARG A 227 -1.70 17.70 4.53
N ARG A 228 -0.93 16.79 5.14
CA ARG A 228 -0.36 17.00 6.48
C ARG A 228 0.51 18.25 6.53
N ARG A 229 1.42 18.44 5.57
CA ARG A 229 2.28 19.65 5.49
C ARG A 229 1.46 20.94 5.36
N MET A 230 0.47 20.94 4.46
CA MET A 230 -0.41 22.10 4.27
C MET A 230 -1.23 22.41 5.53
N ALA A 231 -1.67 21.40 6.27
CA ALA A 231 -2.40 21.57 7.53
C ALA A 231 -1.53 22.16 8.65
N VAL A 232 -0.30 21.65 8.83
CA VAL A 232 0.65 22.19 9.83
C VAL A 232 0.93 23.67 9.57
N ALA A 233 1.19 24.04 8.31
CA ALA A 233 1.45 25.43 7.95
C ALA A 233 0.25 26.35 8.25
N SER A 234 -0.98 25.88 8.04
CA SER A 234 -2.20 26.65 8.40
C SER A 234 -2.33 26.89 9.90
N ALA A 235 -1.83 25.96 10.73
CA ALA A 235 -1.87 26.08 12.18
C ALA A 235 -0.80 27.09 12.68
N THR A 236 0.40 27.07 12.10
CA THR A 236 1.48 28.00 12.46
C THR A 236 1.15 29.45 12.12
N THR A 237 0.42 29.71 11.02
CA THR A 237 -0.04 31.07 10.65
C THR A 237 -1.20 31.59 11.49
N ARG A 238 -1.79 30.77 12.37
CA ARG A 238 -2.99 31.11 13.16
C ARG A 238 -2.67 31.39 14.64
N VAL A 239 -1.39 31.33 15.03
CA VAL A 239 -0.93 31.76 16.35
C VAL A 239 -0.73 33.28 16.30
N PRO A 240 -1.52 34.08 17.05
CA PRO A 240 -1.38 35.53 17.12
C PRO A 240 -0.10 35.97 17.85
#